data_AF-A0A7C6S9X0-F1
#
_entry.id   AF-A0A7C6S9X0-F1
#
_cell.length_a   1.000
_cell.length_b   1.000
_cell.length_c   1.000
_cell.angle_alpha   90.00
_cell.angle_beta   90.00
_cell.angle_gamma   90.00
#
_symmetry.space_group_name_H-M   'P 1'
#
loop_
_entity.id
_entity.type
_entity.pdbx_description
1 polymer ?
#
loop_
_entity_poly.entity_id
_entity_poly.type
_entity_poly.pdbx_seq_one_letter_code
_entity_poly.pdbx_strand_id
1 'polypeptide(L)' 'MATKTNTNISSDIMYNYYFAYEDEILIRAGKSLPIQRFDNKSKEWVTDWDMCGIFSGDILSKHISLEEAEKMIFNN' A
#
# COMPACT_ATOMS: atom_id res chain seq x y z
N MET A 1 -1.99 -25.39 31.59
CA MET A 1 -2.46 -25.15 30.22
C MET A 1 -2.88 -23.69 30.13
N ALA A 2 -2.08 -22.86 29.49
CA ALA A 2 -2.39 -21.44 29.30
C ALA A 2 -2.89 -21.25 27.87
N THR A 3 -4.21 -21.16 27.71
CA THR A 3 -4.84 -20.84 26.42
C THR A 3 -4.69 -19.34 26.20
N LYS A 4 -3.66 -18.93 25.44
CA LYS A 4 -3.44 -17.52 25.09
C LYS A 4 -4.40 -17.11 23.96
N THR A 5 -5.41 -16.34 24.37
CA THR A 5 -6.06 -15.19 23.72
C THR A 5 -6.26 -15.17 22.19
N ASN A 6 -7.54 -15.13 21.84
CA ASN A 6 -8.18 -14.44 20.72
C ASN A 6 -7.35 -13.36 20.02
N THR A 7 -7.36 -13.38 18.69
CA THR A 7 -7.74 -12.22 17.86
C THR A 7 -8.00 -12.73 16.44
N ASN A 8 -9.27 -13.02 16.14
CA ASN A 8 -9.77 -12.90 14.77
C ASN A 8 -9.71 -11.40 14.42
N ILE A 9 -8.53 -10.91 14.01
CA ILE A 9 -8.45 -9.64 13.32
C ILE A 9 -9.01 -9.94 11.94
N SER A 10 -10.21 -9.44 11.70
CA SER A 10 -10.90 -9.40 10.41
C SER A 10 -9.88 -9.22 9.28
N SER A 11 -9.68 -10.28 8.49
CA SER A 11 -8.82 -10.37 7.31
C SER A 11 -9.23 -9.43 6.17
N ASP A 12 -10.08 -8.44 6.44
CA ASP A 12 -10.79 -7.63 5.45
C ASP A 12 -10.26 -6.20 5.32
N ILE A 13 -9.27 -5.78 6.11
CA ILE A 13 -8.69 -4.44 6.03
C ILE A 13 -7.16 -4.55 5.95
N MET A 14 -6.66 -5.09 4.85
CA MET A 14 -5.23 -5.11 4.54
C MET A 14 -4.99 -4.39 3.21
N TYR A 15 -4.08 -3.43 3.24
CA TYR A 15 -3.55 -2.81 2.03
C TYR A 15 -2.49 -3.73 1.42
N ASN A 16 -2.57 -3.91 0.11
CA ASN A 16 -1.47 -4.37 -0.72
C ASN A 16 -0.64 -3.15 -1.14
N TYR A 17 0.67 -3.34 -1.29
CA TYR A 17 1.61 -2.27 -1.59
C TYR A 17 2.23 -2.50 -2.97
N TYR A 18 2.39 -1.40 -3.69
CA TYR A 18 2.90 -1.40 -5.05
C TYR A 18 3.90 -0.25 -5.21
N PHE A 19 4.95 -0.48 -5.97
CA PHE A 19 5.91 0.54 -6.36
C PHE A 19 5.81 0.77 -7.87
N ALA A 20 5.43 1.98 -8.28
CA ALA A 20 5.43 2.42 -9.66
C ALA A 20 6.82 2.95 -10.01
N TYR A 21 7.50 2.28 -10.95
CA TYR A 21 8.93 2.53 -11.21
C TYR A 21 9.20 3.84 -11.94
N GLU A 22 8.33 4.24 -12.86
CA GLU A 22 8.57 5.39 -13.73
C GLU A 22 8.47 6.70 -12.95
N ASP A 23 7.48 6.80 -12.07
CA ASP A 23 7.23 7.99 -11.27
C ASP A 23 7.81 7.89 -9.84
N GLU A 24 8.42 6.76 -9.50
CA GLU A 24 8.89 6.41 -8.15
C GLU A 24 7.80 6.59 -7.06
N ILE A 25 6.55 6.25 -7.41
CA ILE A 25 5.39 6.42 -6.53
C ILE A 25 5.12 5.13 -5.77
N LEU A 26 5.05 5.25 -4.44
CA LEU A 26 4.53 4.19 -3.58
C LEU A 26 3.00 4.27 -3.53
N ILE A 27 2.34 3.15 -3.83
CA ILE A 27 0.89 3.03 -3.93
C ILE A 27 0.41 1.96 -2.95
N ARG A 28 -0.73 2.18 -2.31
CA ARG A 28 -1.43 1.16 -1.52
C ARG A 28 -2.88 1.02 -1.97
N ALA A 29 -3.36 -0.20 -2.07
CA ALA A 29 -4.72 -0.51 -2.49
C ALA A 29 -5.27 -1.74 -1.75
N GLY A 30 -6.57 -1.77 -1.46
CA GLY A 30 -7.23 -2.91 -0.81
C GLY A 30 -8.62 -3.13 -1.39
N LYS A 31 -9.16 -4.36 -1.24
CA LYS A 31 -10.43 -4.79 -1.88
C LYS A 31 -11.63 -3.88 -1.58
N SER A 32 -11.66 -3.27 -0.41
CA SER A 32 -12.72 -2.35 0.05
C SER A 32 -12.16 -1.05 0.60
N LEU A 33 -10.95 -0.68 0.18
CA LEU A 33 -10.23 0.50 0.65
C LEU A 33 -9.92 1.42 -0.53
N PRO A 34 -9.89 2.74 -0.32
CA PRO A 34 -9.49 3.67 -1.37
C PRO A 34 -8.07 3.36 -1.81
N ILE A 35 -7.81 3.48 -3.10
CA ILE A 35 -6.44 3.48 -3.58
C ILE A 35 -5.77 4.81 -3.20
N GLN A 36 -4.52 4.73 -2.76
CA GLN A 36 -3.78 5.90 -2.27
C GLN A 36 -2.34 5.85 -2.75
N ARG A 37 -1.75 7.01 -2.98
CA ARG A 37 -0.31 7.16 -3.18
C ARG A 37 0.32 7.85 -1.98
N PHE A 38 1.59 7.54 -1.72
CA PHE A 38 2.37 8.22 -0.70
C PHE A 38 2.90 9.53 -1.26
N ASP A 39 2.60 10.64 -0.59
CA ASP A 39 3.19 11.94 -0.89
C ASP A 39 4.44 12.14 -0.03
N ASN A 40 5.61 12.13 -0.68
CA ASN A 40 6.89 12.25 0.02
C ASN A 40 7.10 13.64 0.65
N LYS A 41 6.39 14.68 0.21
CA LYS A 41 6.52 16.05 0.75
C LYS A 41 5.77 16.20 2.07
N SER A 42 4.51 15.75 2.10
CA SER A 42 3.68 15.78 3.31
C SER A 42 3.92 14.58 4.23
N LYS A 43 4.55 13.52 3.71
CA LYS A 43 4.71 12.20 4.36
C LYS A 43 3.36 11.57 4.70
N GLU A 44 2.34 11.82 3.88
CA GLU A 44 0.98 11.32 4.06
C GLU A 44 0.51 10.45 2.89
N TRP A 45 -0.50 9.62 3.15
CA TRP A 45 -1.17 8.84 2.12
C TRP A 45 -2.36 9.63 1.56
N VAL A 46 -2.29 9.95 0.27
CA VAL A 46 -3.30 10.73 -0.43
C VAL A 46 -4.13 9.82 -1.31
N THR A 47 -5.46 9.87 -1.15
CA THR A 47 -6.38 9.14 -2.03
C THR A 47 -6.28 9.69 -3.45
N ASP A 48 -6.01 8.79 -4.39
CA ASP A 48 -5.78 9.14 -5.78
C ASP A 48 -6.29 8.00 -6.68
N TRP A 49 -7.44 8.23 -7.31
CA TRP A 49 -8.11 7.23 -8.13
C TRP A 49 -7.38 6.96 -9.45
N ASP A 50 -6.53 7.86 -9.92
CA ASP A 50 -5.75 7.64 -11.14
C ASP A 50 -4.74 6.50 -10.95
N MET A 51 -4.33 6.26 -9.71
CA MET A 51 -3.47 5.13 -9.34
C MET A 51 -4.12 3.76 -9.59
N CYS A 52 -5.43 3.69 -9.87
CA CYS A 52 -6.09 2.45 -10.32
C CYS A 52 -5.47 1.89 -11.61
N GLY A 53 -4.69 2.70 -12.34
CA GLY A 53 -3.90 2.28 -13.50
C GLY A 53 -2.97 1.09 -13.23
N ILE A 54 -2.62 0.79 -11.97
CA ILE A 54 -1.85 -0.41 -11.62
C ILE A 54 -2.58 -1.73 -11.94
N PHE A 55 -3.92 -1.70 -12.00
CA PHE A 55 -4.74 -2.88 -12.28
C PHE A 55 -5.03 -3.06 -13.77
N SER A 56 -5.10 -1.97 -14.53
CA SER A 56 -5.26 -2.00 -15.99
C SER A 56 -3.92 -2.23 -16.71
N GLY A 57 -2.80 -1.97 -16.04
CA GLY A 57 -1.45 -2.01 -16.62
C GLY A 57 -1.00 -0.68 -17.23
N ASP A 58 -1.79 0.38 -17.08
CA ASP A 58 -1.44 1.74 -17.50
C ASP A 58 -0.30 2.32 -16.64
N ILE A 59 -0.19 1.87 -15.39
CA ILE A 59 0.92 2.21 -14.48
C ILE A 59 1.79 0.98 -14.28
N LEU A 60 3.01 1.01 -14.81
CA LEU A 60 4.00 -0.05 -14.61
C LEU A 60 4.43 -0.08 -13.14
N SER A 61 3.91 -1.07 -12.42
CA SER A 61 4.17 -1.24 -11.00
C SER A 61 4.53 -2.69 -10.65
N LYS A 62 5.21 -2.85 -9.52
CA LYS A 62 5.47 -4.16 -8.91
C LYS A 62 4.85 -4.22 -7.53
N HIS A 63 4.25 -5.36 -7.21
CA HIS A 63 3.81 -5.66 -5.86
C HIS A 63 5.01 -5.81 -4.92
N ILE A 64 4.97 -5.09 -3.80
CA ILE A 64 6.00 -5.12 -2.76
C ILE A 64 5.38 -5.48 -1.40
N SER A 65 6.22 -5.90 -0.47
CA SER A 65 5.83 -6.15 0.92
C SER A 65 5.61 -4.84 1.69
N LEU A 66 4.87 -4.92 2.79
CA LEU A 66 4.76 -3.82 3.75
C LEU A 66 6.14 -3.36 4.26
N GLU A 67 7.04 -4.31 4.56
CA GLU A 67 8.37 -3.98 5.05
C GLU A 67 9.19 -3.18 4.03
N GLU A 68 9.09 -3.52 2.74
CA GLU A 68 9.71 -2.75 1.66
C GLU A 68 9.12 -1.34 1.53
N ALA A 69 7.79 -1.23 1.60
CA ALA A 69 7.09 0.05 1.56
C ALA A 69 7.50 0.96 2.74
N GLU A 70 7.58 0.40 3.95
CA GLU A 70 8.04 1.12 5.14
C GLU A 70 9.49 1.59 4.99
N LYS A 71 10.39 0.74 4.49
CA LYS A 71 11.78 1.16 4.20
C LYS A 71 11.83 2.34 3.23
N MET A 72 10.98 2.36 2.21
CA MET A 72 10.90 3.49 1.27
C MET A 72 10.36 4.78 1.92
N ILE A 73 9.48 4.67 2.91
CA ILE A 73 8.92 5.81 3.64
C ILE A 73 9.94 6.39 4.63
N PHE A 74 10.64 5.53 5.38
CA PHE A 74 11.54 5.95 6.46
C PHE A 74 12.97 6.30 6.01
N ASN A 75 13.42 5.80 4.86
CA ASN A 75 14.77 6.08 4.34
C ASN A 75 14.83 7.27 3.36
N ASN A 76 13.72 7.99 3.17
CA ASN A 76 13.56 9.16 2.29
C ASN A 76 13.08 10.37 3.10
#